data_AF-A0A7H0SRT9-F1
#
_entry.id   AF-A0A7H0SRT9-F1
#
_cell.length_a   1.000
_cell.length_b   1.000
_cell.length_c   1.000
_cell.angle_alpha   90.00
_cell.angle_beta   90.00
_cell.angle_gamma   90.00
#
_symmetry.space_group_name_H-M   'P 1'
#
loop_
_entity.id
_entity.type
_entity.pdbx_description
1 polymer ?
#
loop_
_entity_poly.entity_id
_entity_poly.type
_entity_poly.pdbx_seq_one_letter_code
_entity_poly.pdbx_strand_id
1 'polypeptide(L)'
;MVDLFVYPVSGVLKLWHLLLHNALGVEDSLAWILSMFGLVIVVRSLIAPSALMQLRSVRVNVLLRPEMRALNDEYRTRTDKESLQEYDQRVQELRKKHNYNAWAGCFPVLIQIPAFIGLYQVLLRMARPRDGLETAQHNSIGLLNSQEISAFLQGHVAGIPLPAYVNMRPEQHAMLGTTRDAVYSLVLPMATVAICFTLFNLGLSLYRNVTTLDWDSKMARVMVRITFTFIVIIPLMLFSAALTGPVPVAIVMYWVANNLWTATQNLLIHIYIARTMPLPEETREHIKARRQHVRQEHREHRRFKRWARRQRVKSWILLPQHRQIRAKVNAALAEKKESAAQAKAEAKQLKKAKSATRKQMQKERQALMVQQRKQRKAEKQAQRDQME
;
A
#
# COMPACT_ATOMS: atom_id res chain seq x y z
N MET A 1 19.82 -9.45 11.07
CA MET A 1 18.35 -9.25 11.05
C MET A 1 17.71 -9.77 9.76
N VAL A 2 18.28 -9.46 8.59
CA VAL A 2 17.77 -9.99 7.29
C VAL A 2 17.90 -11.52 7.21
N ASP A 3 18.93 -12.10 7.84
CA ASP A 3 19.20 -13.53 7.74
C ASP A 3 18.06 -14.39 8.31
N LEU A 4 17.31 -13.90 9.29
CA LEU A 4 16.08 -14.55 9.80
C LEU A 4 15.10 -14.90 8.67
N PHE A 5 15.03 -14.08 7.62
CA PHE A 5 14.16 -14.29 6.46
C PHE A 5 14.85 -15.02 5.32
N VAL A 6 16.19 -14.99 5.24
CA VAL A 6 16.98 -15.66 4.21
C VAL A 6 16.96 -17.18 4.39
N TYR A 7 17.08 -17.68 5.62
CA TYR A 7 17.09 -19.12 5.91
C TYR A 7 15.82 -19.86 5.45
N PRO A 8 14.60 -19.45 5.82
CA PRO A 8 13.40 -20.15 5.36
C PRO A 8 13.20 -20.05 3.84
N VAL A 9 13.54 -18.89 3.24
CA VAL A 9 13.37 -18.68 1.79
C VAL A 9 14.37 -19.55 1.00
N SER A 10 15.63 -19.57 1.40
CA SER A 10 16.66 -20.44 0.78
C SER A 10 16.31 -21.93 0.94
N GLY A 11 15.73 -22.33 2.08
CA GLY A 11 15.23 -23.68 2.31
C GLY A 11 14.12 -24.09 1.33
N VAL A 12 13.13 -23.21 1.13
CA VAL A 12 12.04 -23.46 0.15
C VAL A 12 12.59 -23.54 -1.26
N LEU A 13 13.53 -22.66 -1.63
CA LEU A 13 14.16 -22.69 -2.96
C LEU A 13 14.91 -24.02 -3.18
N LYS A 14 15.73 -24.42 -2.20
CA LYS A 14 16.47 -25.69 -2.22
C LYS A 14 15.54 -26.89 -2.31
N LEU A 15 14.46 -26.91 -1.53
CA LEU A 15 13.48 -27.99 -1.55
C LEU A 15 12.86 -28.14 -2.96
N TRP A 16 12.45 -27.04 -3.59
CA TRP A 16 11.96 -27.09 -4.96
C TRP A 16 13.01 -27.61 -5.94
N HIS A 17 14.26 -27.16 -5.81
CA HIS A 17 15.34 -27.62 -6.68
C HIS A 17 15.56 -29.13 -6.56
N LEU A 18 15.66 -29.63 -5.32
CA LEU A 18 15.79 -31.07 -5.05
C LEU A 18 14.62 -31.87 -5.61
N LEU A 19 13.39 -31.38 -5.48
CA LEU A 19 12.21 -32.05 -6.03
C LEU A 19 12.23 -32.07 -7.57
N LEU A 20 12.56 -30.95 -8.21
CA LEU A 20 12.54 -30.83 -9.66
C LEU A 20 13.70 -31.60 -10.32
N HIS A 21 14.92 -31.39 -9.82
CA HIS A 21 16.12 -31.99 -10.40
C HIS A 21 16.24 -33.47 -10.01
N ASN A 22 16.21 -33.80 -8.72
CA ASN A 22 16.49 -35.17 -8.28
C ASN A 22 15.28 -36.10 -8.41
N ALA A 23 14.07 -35.62 -8.14
CA ALA A 23 12.87 -36.47 -8.17
C ALA A 23 12.18 -36.52 -9.54
N LEU A 24 12.17 -35.41 -10.28
CA LEU A 24 11.51 -35.31 -11.59
C LEU A 24 12.48 -35.33 -12.79
N GLY A 25 13.80 -35.33 -12.55
CA GLY A 25 14.82 -35.40 -13.61
C GLY A 25 14.88 -34.16 -14.49
N VAL A 26 14.41 -33.00 -14.00
CA VAL A 26 14.46 -31.74 -14.75
C VAL A 26 15.91 -31.28 -14.87
N GLU A 27 16.29 -30.76 -16.04
CA GLU A 27 17.60 -30.14 -16.27
C GLU A 27 17.92 -29.08 -15.18
N ASP A 28 19.16 -29.05 -14.69
CA ASP A 28 19.56 -28.22 -13.54
C ASP A 28 19.22 -26.72 -13.72
N SER A 29 19.53 -26.13 -14.88
CA SER A 29 19.17 -24.73 -15.19
C SER A 29 17.66 -24.48 -15.08
N LEU A 30 16.87 -25.37 -15.67
CA LEU A 30 15.42 -25.28 -15.68
C LEU A 30 14.83 -25.54 -14.28
N ALA A 31 15.44 -26.44 -13.50
CA ALA A 31 15.07 -26.71 -12.13
C ALA A 31 15.26 -25.47 -11.25
N TRP A 32 16.37 -24.75 -11.36
CA TRP A 32 16.59 -23.48 -10.64
C TRP A 32 15.56 -22.41 -11.02
N ILE A 33 15.28 -22.28 -12.32
CA ILE A 33 14.26 -21.36 -12.84
C ILE A 33 12.91 -21.67 -12.22
N LEU A 34 12.42 -22.90 -12.39
CA LEU A 34 11.12 -23.34 -11.86
C LEU A 34 11.07 -23.27 -10.32
N SER A 35 12.20 -23.48 -9.64
CA SER A 35 12.30 -23.31 -8.19
C SER A 35 12.04 -21.88 -7.75
N MET A 36 12.52 -20.88 -8.50
CA MET A 36 12.20 -19.47 -8.23
C MET A 36 10.69 -19.21 -8.35
N PHE A 37 10.03 -19.77 -9.36
CA PHE A 37 8.56 -19.67 -9.51
C PHE A 37 7.83 -20.38 -8.37
N GLY A 38 8.23 -21.60 -8.03
CA GLY A 38 7.67 -22.38 -6.91
C GLY A 38 7.81 -21.66 -5.57
N LEU A 39 8.97 -21.03 -5.33
CA LEU A 39 9.21 -20.19 -4.16
C LEU A 39 8.21 -19.02 -4.07
N VAL A 40 7.97 -18.31 -5.18
CA VAL A 40 6.96 -17.23 -5.21
C VAL A 40 5.59 -17.78 -4.82
N ILE A 41 5.18 -18.89 -5.42
CA ILE A 41 3.87 -19.51 -5.18
C ILE A 41 3.71 -19.87 -3.69
N VAL A 42 4.70 -20.54 -3.10
CA VAL A 42 4.65 -20.96 -1.68
C VAL A 42 4.58 -19.74 -0.76
N VAL A 43 5.53 -18.81 -0.87
CA VAL A 43 5.59 -17.64 0.02
C VAL A 43 4.31 -16.81 -0.09
N ARG A 44 3.81 -16.62 -1.31
CA ARG A 44 2.60 -15.80 -1.51
C ARG A 44 1.32 -16.51 -1.11
N SER A 45 1.24 -17.83 -1.27
CA SER A 45 0.09 -18.61 -0.79
C SER A 45 0.00 -18.56 0.74
N LEU A 46 1.14 -18.65 1.45
CA LEU A 46 1.19 -18.52 2.91
C LEU A 46 0.72 -17.15 3.40
N ILE A 47 1.01 -16.08 2.65
CA ILE A 47 0.64 -14.70 3.02
C ILE A 47 -0.76 -14.33 2.49
N ALA A 48 -1.32 -15.07 1.52
CA ALA A 48 -2.61 -14.78 0.90
C ALA A 48 -3.79 -14.59 1.89
N PRO A 49 -3.91 -15.34 3.00
CA PRO A 49 -4.95 -15.11 4.00
C PRO A 49 -4.92 -13.69 4.56
N SER A 50 -3.72 -13.13 4.78
CA SER A 50 -3.58 -11.75 5.26
C SER A 50 -4.13 -10.73 4.25
N ALA A 51 -3.87 -10.94 2.95
CA ALA A 51 -4.40 -10.09 1.89
C ALA A 51 -5.93 -10.15 1.84
N LEU A 52 -6.50 -11.36 1.99
CA LEU A 52 -7.96 -11.53 2.08
C LEU A 52 -8.55 -10.77 3.28
N MET A 53 -7.92 -10.86 4.45
CA MET A 53 -8.36 -10.13 5.66
C MET A 53 -8.38 -8.62 5.42
N GLN A 54 -7.32 -8.05 4.82
CA GLN A 54 -7.28 -6.62 4.51
C GLN A 54 -8.42 -6.20 3.57
N LEU A 55 -8.73 -7.01 2.55
CA LEU A 55 -9.80 -6.71 1.61
C LEU A 55 -11.20 -6.81 2.23
N ARG A 56 -11.41 -7.79 3.11
CA ARG A 56 -12.63 -7.87 3.93
C ARG A 56 -12.77 -6.64 4.82
N SER A 57 -11.70 -6.21 5.51
CA SER A 57 -11.74 -5.01 6.35
C SER A 57 -12.07 -3.74 5.56
N VAL A 58 -11.56 -3.58 4.34
CA VAL A 58 -11.94 -2.48 3.45
C VAL A 58 -13.43 -2.55 3.11
N ARG A 59 -13.96 -3.74 2.82
CA ARG A 59 -15.38 -3.92 2.50
C ARG A 59 -16.28 -3.56 3.68
N VAL A 60 -15.99 -4.12 4.86
CA VAL A 60 -16.69 -3.81 6.11
C VAL A 60 -16.63 -2.32 6.42
N ASN A 61 -15.48 -1.67 6.22
CA ASN A 61 -15.36 -0.23 6.40
C ASN A 61 -16.35 0.56 5.54
N VAL A 62 -16.54 0.16 4.27
CA VAL A 62 -17.48 0.86 3.38
C VAL A 62 -18.92 0.73 3.87
N LEU A 63 -19.30 -0.47 4.33
CA LEU A 63 -20.65 -0.73 4.87
C LEU A 63 -20.88 -0.02 6.20
N LEU A 64 -19.84 0.15 7.02
CA LEU A 64 -19.88 0.84 8.31
C LEU A 64 -19.98 2.38 8.18
N ARG A 65 -19.52 2.96 7.06
CA ARG A 65 -19.50 4.42 6.86
C ARG A 65 -20.85 5.13 7.02
N PRO A 66 -21.97 4.68 6.45
CA PRO A 66 -23.26 5.37 6.62
C PRO A 66 -23.68 5.47 8.08
N GLU A 67 -23.62 4.36 8.83
CA GLU A 67 -23.95 4.35 10.26
C GLU A 67 -22.98 5.23 11.08
N MET A 68 -21.68 5.17 10.75
CA MET A 68 -20.70 6.07 11.37
C MET A 68 -20.96 7.54 11.06
N ARG A 69 -21.47 7.89 9.87
CA ARG A 69 -21.82 9.28 9.51
C ARG A 69 -23.05 9.76 10.26
N ALA A 70 -24.11 8.94 10.31
CA ALA A 70 -25.29 9.25 11.09
C ALA A 70 -24.95 9.51 12.57
N LEU A 71 -24.11 8.65 13.15
CA LEU A 71 -23.62 8.83 14.53
C LEU A 71 -22.76 10.09 14.68
N ASN A 72 -21.88 10.40 13.71
CA ASN A 72 -21.10 11.64 13.73
C ASN A 72 -21.98 12.90 13.66
N ASP A 73 -23.07 12.85 12.89
CA ASP A 73 -23.99 13.96 12.70
C ASP A 73 -24.86 14.19 13.94
N GLU A 74 -25.36 13.13 14.57
CA GLU A 74 -26.11 13.18 15.85
C GLU A 74 -25.31 13.86 16.97
N TYR A 75 -24.02 13.55 17.08
CA TYR A 75 -23.12 14.10 18.10
C TYR A 75 -22.32 15.30 17.60
N ARG A 76 -22.62 15.86 16.42
CA ARG A 76 -21.80 16.89 15.79
C ARG A 76 -21.66 18.12 16.69
N THR A 77 -22.77 18.63 17.21
CA THR A 77 -22.84 19.86 18.01
C THR A 77 -22.63 19.62 19.51
N ARG A 78 -22.71 18.38 19.99
CA ARG A 78 -22.58 18.04 21.40
C ARG A 78 -21.12 18.13 21.87
N THR A 79 -20.88 18.82 22.97
CA THR A 79 -19.52 19.09 23.51
C THR A 79 -19.35 18.69 24.96
N ASP A 80 -20.44 18.33 25.61
CA ASP A 80 -20.49 17.87 26.99
C ASP A 80 -19.81 16.51 27.17
N LYS A 81 -19.41 16.24 28.41
CA LYS A 81 -18.63 15.06 28.78
C LYS A 81 -19.41 13.78 28.52
N GLU A 82 -20.66 13.72 28.96
CA GLU A 82 -21.51 12.55 28.84
C GLU A 82 -21.74 12.17 27.38
N SER A 83 -22.09 13.15 26.53
CA SER A 83 -22.28 12.90 25.10
C SER A 83 -21.01 12.43 24.40
N LEU A 84 -19.83 12.90 24.79
CA LEU A 84 -18.57 12.42 24.21
C LEU A 84 -18.24 10.99 24.66
N GLN A 85 -18.58 10.62 25.90
CA GLN A 85 -18.43 9.25 26.39
C GLN A 85 -19.41 8.30 25.70
N GLU A 86 -20.67 8.70 25.59
CA GLU A 86 -21.72 7.96 24.89
C GLU A 86 -21.35 7.77 23.41
N TYR A 87 -20.86 8.84 22.75
CA TYR A 87 -20.35 8.74 21.38
C TYR A 87 -19.22 7.71 21.27
N ASP A 88 -18.22 7.74 22.16
CA ASP A 88 -17.09 6.81 22.11
C ASP A 88 -17.53 5.35 22.41
N GLN A 89 -18.58 5.15 23.23
CA GLN A 89 -19.20 3.84 23.49
C GLN A 89 -19.98 3.34 22.27
N ARG A 90 -20.89 4.15 21.71
CA ARG A 90 -21.65 3.80 20.50
C ARG A 90 -20.75 3.53 19.31
N VAL A 91 -19.66 4.29 19.13
CA VAL A 91 -18.65 4.00 18.09
C VAL A 91 -18.02 2.62 18.29
N GLN A 92 -17.70 2.25 19.54
CA GLN A 92 -17.13 0.94 19.83
C GLN A 92 -18.13 -0.20 19.60
N GLU A 93 -19.36 -0.03 20.06
CA GLU A 93 -20.46 -0.99 19.83
C GLU A 93 -20.73 -1.18 18.34
N LEU A 94 -20.78 -0.09 17.59
CA LEU A 94 -20.98 -0.12 16.15
C LEU A 94 -19.86 -0.89 15.44
N ARG A 95 -18.60 -0.62 15.81
CA ARG A 95 -17.45 -1.37 15.26
C ARG A 95 -17.50 -2.85 15.63
N LYS A 96 -17.89 -3.19 16.85
CA LYS A 96 -18.06 -4.58 17.31
C LYS A 96 -19.16 -5.30 16.56
N LYS A 97 -20.33 -4.65 16.38
CA LYS A 97 -21.47 -5.17 15.62
C LYS A 97 -21.07 -5.54 14.18
N HIS A 98 -20.23 -4.73 13.55
CA HIS A 98 -19.71 -4.96 12.21
C HIS A 98 -18.43 -5.81 12.16
N ASN A 99 -17.96 -6.36 13.29
CA ASN A 99 -16.69 -7.10 13.41
C ASN A 99 -15.49 -6.35 12.77
N TYR A 100 -15.49 -5.02 12.88
CA TYR A 100 -14.49 -4.18 12.25
C TYR A 100 -13.22 -4.07 13.11
N ASN A 101 -12.09 -4.51 12.56
CA ASN A 101 -10.77 -4.34 13.16
C ASN A 101 -9.91 -3.38 12.33
N ALA A 102 -9.45 -2.29 12.94
CA ALA A 102 -8.58 -1.31 12.28
C ALA A 102 -7.18 -1.86 11.96
N TRP A 103 -6.66 -2.79 12.76
CA TRP A 103 -5.31 -3.37 12.58
C TRP A 103 -5.23 -4.38 11.44
N ALA A 104 -6.36 -5.00 11.09
CA ALA A 104 -6.43 -5.94 9.98
C ALA A 104 -6.06 -5.29 8.63
N GLY A 105 -6.17 -3.95 8.52
CA GLY A 105 -5.78 -3.22 7.32
C GLY A 105 -4.27 -3.08 7.11
N CYS A 106 -3.47 -2.97 8.18
CA CYS A 106 -2.01 -2.77 8.10
C CYS A 106 -1.21 -4.07 8.27
N PHE A 107 -1.84 -5.12 8.82
CA PHE A 107 -1.20 -6.42 9.05
C PHE A 107 -0.49 -7.02 7.83
N PRO A 108 -1.04 -6.98 6.59
CA PRO A 108 -0.36 -7.59 5.46
C PRO A 108 0.95 -6.89 5.13
N VAL A 109 1.02 -5.56 5.28
CA VAL A 109 2.24 -4.81 4.96
C VAL A 109 3.38 -5.21 5.89
N LEU A 110 3.07 -5.48 7.17
CA LEU A 110 4.05 -5.91 8.17
C LEU A 110 4.66 -7.27 7.86
N ILE A 111 3.89 -8.21 7.28
CA ILE A 111 4.38 -9.54 6.89
C ILE A 111 5.00 -9.52 5.49
N GLN A 112 4.43 -8.73 4.58
CA GLN A 112 4.79 -8.70 3.17
C GLN A 112 6.18 -8.08 2.94
N ILE A 113 6.52 -6.99 3.64
CA ILE A 113 7.80 -6.31 3.45
C ILE A 113 8.98 -7.23 3.84
N PRO A 114 9.00 -7.86 5.04
CA PRO A 114 10.09 -8.76 5.40
C PRO A 114 10.19 -10.00 4.50
N ALA A 115 9.05 -10.59 4.10
CA ALA A 115 9.04 -11.72 3.17
C ALA A 115 9.62 -11.35 1.79
N PHE A 116 9.25 -10.17 1.27
CA PHE A 116 9.84 -9.64 0.03
C PHE A 116 11.34 -9.40 0.16
N ILE A 117 11.79 -8.82 1.27
CA ILE A 117 13.21 -8.57 1.52
C ILE A 117 13.99 -9.89 1.57
N GLY A 118 13.50 -10.90 2.29
CA GLY A 118 14.14 -12.22 2.37
C GLY A 118 14.31 -12.88 1.01
N LEU A 119 13.24 -12.93 0.22
CA LEU A 119 13.26 -13.50 -1.13
C LEU A 119 14.21 -12.73 -2.05
N TYR A 120 14.05 -11.41 -2.13
CA TYR A 120 14.90 -10.58 -2.97
C TYR A 120 16.37 -10.69 -2.58
N GLN A 121 16.68 -10.77 -1.29
CA GLN A 121 18.05 -10.92 -0.79
C GLN A 121 18.65 -12.28 -1.12
N VAL A 122 17.89 -13.38 -1.04
CA VAL A 122 18.38 -14.70 -1.48
C VAL A 122 18.75 -14.64 -2.96
N LEU A 123 17.83 -14.23 -3.83
CA LEU A 123 18.08 -14.19 -5.28
C LEU A 123 19.18 -13.21 -5.66
N LEU A 124 19.22 -12.03 -5.03
CA LEU A 124 20.26 -11.04 -5.30
C LEU A 124 21.65 -11.53 -4.87
N ARG A 125 21.77 -12.17 -3.70
CA ARG A 125 23.06 -12.70 -3.21
C ARG A 125 23.54 -13.88 -4.05
N MET A 126 22.62 -14.71 -4.55
CA MET A 126 22.96 -15.81 -5.46
C MET A 126 23.39 -15.28 -6.82
N ALA A 127 22.64 -14.35 -7.40
CA ALA A 127 22.95 -13.81 -8.73
C ALA A 127 24.10 -12.79 -8.72
N ARG A 128 24.45 -12.24 -7.56
CA ARG A 128 25.57 -11.31 -7.36
C ARG A 128 26.27 -11.63 -6.02
N PRO A 129 27.08 -12.69 -5.96
CA PRO A 129 27.88 -13.02 -4.78
C PRO A 129 28.80 -11.85 -4.40
N ARG A 130 29.02 -11.64 -3.10
CA ARG A 130 29.81 -10.50 -2.60
C ARG A 130 31.31 -10.69 -2.80
N ASP A 131 31.70 -11.95 -2.83
CA ASP A 131 33.01 -12.52 -3.05
C ASP A 131 33.45 -12.45 -4.52
N GLY A 132 32.52 -12.16 -5.43
CA GLY A 132 32.77 -12.03 -6.86
C GLY A 132 32.20 -13.20 -7.66
N LEU A 133 32.06 -13.03 -8.97
CA LEU A 133 31.59 -14.10 -9.88
C LEU A 133 32.70 -15.12 -10.18
N GLU A 134 33.96 -14.76 -9.95
CA GLU A 134 35.15 -15.54 -10.34
C GLU A 134 35.63 -16.53 -9.28
N THR A 135 35.03 -16.48 -8.09
CA THR A 135 35.49 -17.28 -6.96
C THR A 135 35.02 -18.72 -7.09
N ALA A 136 35.93 -19.69 -6.93
CA ALA A 136 35.59 -21.11 -7.03
C ALA A 136 34.71 -21.61 -5.87
N GLN A 137 34.70 -20.90 -4.73
CA GLN A 137 33.88 -21.24 -3.57
C GLN A 137 33.13 -20.00 -3.08
N HIS A 138 31.81 -20.09 -3.07
CA HIS A 138 30.94 -19.03 -2.61
C HIS A 138 30.50 -19.22 -1.16
N ASN A 139 30.32 -18.10 -0.46
CA ASN A 139 29.75 -18.12 0.89
C ASN A 139 28.33 -18.68 0.87
N SER A 140 28.00 -19.56 1.81
CA SER A 140 26.64 -20.13 1.94
C SER A 140 25.59 -19.04 2.16
N ILE A 141 24.43 -19.19 1.52
CA ILE A 141 23.31 -18.25 1.64
C ILE A 141 22.14 -18.98 2.32
N GLY A 142 22.03 -18.80 3.63
CA GLY A 142 21.02 -19.52 4.43
C GLY A 142 21.28 -21.02 4.38
N LEU A 143 20.35 -21.80 3.81
CA LEU A 143 20.46 -23.26 3.66
C LEU A 143 21.11 -23.70 2.34
N LEU A 144 21.47 -22.75 1.47
CA LEU A 144 22.15 -23.02 0.21
C LEU A 144 23.66 -23.09 0.44
N ASN A 145 24.28 -24.18 -0.02
CA ASN A 145 25.72 -24.39 0.05
C ASN A 145 26.44 -23.79 -1.18
N SER A 146 27.77 -23.80 -1.14
CA SER A 146 28.61 -23.25 -2.21
C SER A 146 28.33 -23.90 -3.58
N GLN A 147 28.17 -25.23 -3.62
CA GLN A 147 27.92 -25.97 -4.86
C GLN A 147 26.58 -25.58 -5.50
N GLU A 148 25.52 -25.45 -4.70
CA GLU A 148 24.19 -25.03 -5.15
C GLU A 148 24.22 -23.59 -5.71
N ILE A 149 25.01 -22.71 -5.10
CA ILE A 149 25.18 -21.34 -5.59
C ILE A 149 25.95 -21.35 -6.92
N SER A 150 27.03 -22.12 -7.02
CA SER A 150 27.79 -22.26 -8.27
C SER A 150 26.95 -22.88 -9.39
N ALA A 151 26.12 -23.89 -9.09
CA ALA A 151 25.19 -24.48 -10.04
C ALA A 151 24.18 -23.44 -10.56
N PHE A 152 23.59 -22.65 -9.65
CA PHE A 152 22.71 -21.55 -10.04
C PHE A 152 23.40 -20.51 -10.93
N LEU A 153 24.65 -20.13 -10.62
CA LEU A 153 25.42 -19.17 -11.42
C LEU A 153 25.74 -19.67 -12.83
N GLN A 154 25.92 -20.98 -12.97
CA GLN A 154 26.10 -21.67 -14.26
C GLN A 154 24.78 -21.90 -15.00
N GLY A 155 23.63 -21.64 -14.37
CA GLY A 155 22.33 -21.79 -14.99
C GLY A 155 22.11 -20.80 -16.13
N HIS A 156 21.46 -21.26 -17.19
CA HIS A 156 21.12 -20.45 -18.37
C HIS A 156 19.63 -20.45 -18.65
N VAL A 157 19.13 -19.37 -19.22
CA VAL A 157 17.78 -19.27 -19.80
C VAL A 157 17.90 -18.74 -21.22
N ALA A 158 17.41 -19.51 -22.20
CA ALA A 158 17.56 -19.19 -23.62
C ALA A 158 19.03 -18.89 -24.02
N GLY A 159 19.99 -19.61 -23.42
CA GLY A 159 21.42 -19.40 -23.65
C GLY A 159 22.03 -18.20 -22.92
N ILE A 160 21.24 -17.47 -22.11
CA ILE A 160 21.72 -16.33 -21.33
C ILE A 160 21.93 -16.72 -19.86
N PRO A 161 23.11 -16.47 -19.28
CA PRO A 161 23.41 -16.76 -17.88
C PRO A 161 22.45 -16.04 -16.92
N LEU A 162 21.97 -16.76 -15.90
CA LEU A 162 21.12 -16.20 -14.83
C LEU A 162 21.70 -14.99 -14.06
N PRO A 163 23.02 -14.90 -13.77
CA PRO A 163 23.59 -13.74 -13.09
C PRO A 163 23.82 -12.52 -14.00
N ALA A 164 23.71 -12.67 -15.32
CA ALA A 164 23.97 -11.59 -16.26
C ALA A 164 22.96 -10.45 -16.12
N TYR A 165 23.38 -9.20 -16.36
CA TYR A 165 22.50 -8.02 -16.46
C TYR A 165 22.89 -7.14 -17.65
N VAL A 166 22.01 -6.24 -18.07
CA VAL A 166 22.20 -5.48 -19.32
C VAL A 166 23.42 -4.56 -19.26
N ASN A 167 23.56 -3.80 -18.17
CA ASN A 167 24.57 -2.74 -18.06
C ASN A 167 25.85 -3.20 -17.31
N MET A 168 26.28 -4.45 -17.50
CA MET A 168 27.56 -4.94 -16.97
C MET A 168 28.72 -4.36 -17.77
N ARG A 169 29.92 -4.41 -17.19
CA ARG A 169 31.14 -4.12 -17.96
C ARG A 169 31.34 -5.20 -19.04
N PRO A 170 31.85 -4.86 -20.23
CA PRO A 170 32.07 -5.82 -21.31
C PRO A 170 32.91 -7.04 -20.89
N GLU A 171 33.91 -6.84 -20.04
CA GLU A 171 34.72 -7.92 -19.46
C GLU A 171 33.86 -8.94 -18.69
N GLN A 172 32.89 -8.47 -17.89
CA GLN A 172 32.01 -9.34 -17.11
C GLN A 172 31.03 -10.10 -18.00
N HIS A 173 30.59 -9.50 -19.12
CA HIS A 173 29.80 -10.21 -20.12
C HIS A 173 30.60 -11.34 -20.77
N ALA A 174 31.85 -11.06 -21.14
CA ALA A 174 32.75 -12.05 -21.72
C ALA A 174 33.06 -13.21 -20.74
N MET A 175 33.25 -12.91 -19.45
CA MET A 175 33.45 -13.92 -18.40
C MET A 175 32.25 -14.86 -18.24
N LEU A 176 31.04 -14.32 -18.39
CA LEU A 176 29.81 -15.10 -18.39
C LEU A 176 29.49 -15.73 -19.76
N GLY A 177 30.36 -15.59 -20.77
CA GLY A 177 30.14 -16.16 -22.10
C GLY A 177 28.96 -15.54 -22.86
N THR A 178 28.60 -14.28 -22.57
CA THR A 178 27.45 -13.59 -23.18
C THR A 178 27.83 -12.20 -23.71
N THR A 179 26.91 -11.53 -24.40
CA THR A 179 27.05 -10.13 -24.82
C THR A 179 25.94 -9.27 -24.23
N ARG A 180 26.16 -7.95 -24.17
CA ARG A 180 25.13 -6.98 -23.76
C ARG A 180 23.85 -7.13 -24.57
N ASP A 181 23.97 -7.29 -25.89
CA ASP A 181 22.82 -7.34 -26.80
C ASP A 181 22.02 -8.63 -26.63
N ALA A 182 22.70 -9.75 -26.36
CA ALA A 182 22.06 -11.02 -26.04
C ALA A 182 21.29 -10.96 -24.71
N VAL A 183 21.86 -10.32 -23.69
CA VAL A 183 21.14 -10.11 -22.41
C VAL A 183 19.97 -9.15 -22.60
N TYR A 184 20.15 -8.07 -23.36
CA TYR A 184 19.11 -7.07 -23.63
C TYR A 184 17.92 -7.66 -24.40
N SER A 185 18.15 -8.51 -25.40
CA SER A 185 17.09 -9.12 -26.21
C SER A 185 16.17 -10.03 -25.39
N LEU A 186 16.68 -10.64 -24.32
CA LEU A 186 15.89 -11.39 -23.35
C LEU A 186 15.24 -10.49 -22.29
N VAL A 187 16.00 -9.57 -21.69
CA VAL A 187 15.53 -8.74 -20.57
C VAL A 187 14.43 -7.77 -21.00
N LEU A 188 14.54 -7.16 -22.19
CA LEU A 188 13.55 -6.19 -22.67
C LEU A 188 12.12 -6.76 -22.71
N PRO A 189 11.81 -7.85 -23.44
CA PRO A 189 10.46 -8.41 -23.48
C PRO A 189 9.99 -8.89 -22.10
N MET A 190 10.88 -9.48 -21.30
CA MET A 190 10.54 -9.92 -19.95
C MET A 190 10.17 -8.76 -19.02
N ALA A 191 10.95 -7.67 -19.05
CA ALA A 191 10.65 -6.46 -18.29
C ALA A 191 9.33 -5.85 -18.77
N THR A 192 9.07 -5.80 -20.08
CA THR A 192 7.79 -5.34 -20.62
C THR A 192 6.62 -6.17 -20.09
N VAL A 193 6.72 -7.51 -20.11
CA VAL A 193 5.69 -8.40 -19.56
C VAL A 193 5.50 -8.18 -18.05
N ALA A 194 6.60 -8.05 -17.28
CA ALA A 194 6.53 -7.74 -15.85
C ALA A 194 5.79 -6.43 -15.59
N ILE A 195 6.07 -5.39 -16.39
CA ILE A 195 5.41 -4.08 -16.31
C ILE A 195 3.93 -4.16 -16.66
N CYS A 196 3.55 -4.94 -17.69
CA CYS A 196 2.14 -5.18 -18.01
C CYS A 196 1.39 -5.77 -16.80
N PHE A 197 1.96 -6.79 -16.14
CA PHE A 197 1.36 -7.35 -14.93
C PHE A 197 1.38 -6.38 -13.75
N THR A 198 2.44 -5.58 -13.57
CA THR A 198 2.48 -4.53 -12.54
C THR A 198 1.37 -3.50 -12.77
N LEU A 199 1.20 -3.01 -13.99
CA LEU A 199 0.15 -2.06 -14.36
C LEU A 199 -1.25 -2.67 -14.19
N PHE A 200 -1.45 -3.94 -14.53
CA PHE A 200 -2.70 -4.65 -14.27
C PHE A 200 -3.03 -4.71 -12.77
N ASN A 201 -2.07 -5.14 -11.95
CA ASN A 201 -2.22 -5.20 -10.48
C ASN A 201 -2.56 -3.83 -9.88
N LEU A 202 -1.85 -2.80 -10.32
CA LEU A 202 -2.06 -1.42 -9.91
C LEU A 202 -3.42 -0.87 -10.38
N GLY A 203 -3.84 -1.20 -11.59
CA GLY A 203 -5.14 -0.84 -12.15
C GLY A 203 -6.29 -1.46 -11.37
N LEU A 204 -6.21 -2.75 -11.03
CA LEU A 204 -7.20 -3.43 -10.20
C LEU A 204 -7.26 -2.84 -8.78
N SER A 205 -6.10 -2.52 -8.21
CA SER A 205 -6.01 -1.81 -6.92
C SER A 205 -6.66 -0.41 -6.97
N LEU A 206 -6.40 0.36 -8.03
CA LEU A 206 -6.99 1.68 -8.24
C LEU A 206 -8.52 1.60 -8.43
N TYR A 207 -8.98 0.67 -9.26
CA TYR A 207 -10.40 0.43 -9.49
C TYR A 207 -11.12 0.20 -8.15
N ARG A 208 -10.61 -0.74 -7.36
CA ARG A 208 -11.12 -1.00 -6.01
C ARG A 208 -11.12 0.25 -5.14
N ASN A 209 -9.97 0.92 -5.01
CA ASN A 209 -9.85 2.12 -4.18
C ASN A 209 -10.84 3.22 -4.56
N VAL A 210 -11.08 3.44 -5.87
CA VAL A 210 -12.04 4.43 -6.39
C VAL A 210 -13.48 4.02 -6.11
N THR A 211 -13.82 2.74 -6.27
CA THR A 211 -15.17 2.21 -6.02
C THR A 211 -15.55 2.15 -4.54
N THR A 212 -14.56 2.10 -3.64
CA THR A 212 -14.75 2.09 -2.19
C THR A 212 -14.33 3.40 -1.54
N LEU A 213 -14.12 4.47 -2.31
CA LEU A 213 -13.60 5.74 -1.78
C LEU A 213 -14.66 6.53 -1.02
N ASP A 214 -14.27 7.16 0.09
CA ASP A 214 -15.06 8.23 0.67
C ASP A 214 -14.76 9.54 -0.07
N TRP A 215 -15.66 9.92 -0.99
CA TRP A 215 -15.52 11.15 -1.77
C TRP A 215 -15.71 12.43 -0.94
N ASP A 216 -16.22 12.38 0.29
CA ASP A 216 -16.32 13.53 1.19
C ASP A 216 -15.00 13.90 1.83
N SER A 217 -14.19 12.89 2.15
CA SER A 217 -12.91 13.07 2.79
C SER A 217 -11.89 13.70 1.84
N LYS A 218 -11.44 14.92 2.16
CA LYS A 218 -10.34 15.58 1.45
C LYS A 218 -9.08 14.71 1.43
N MET A 219 -8.79 14.06 2.56
CA MET A 219 -7.64 13.16 2.69
C MET A 219 -7.76 11.96 1.75
N ALA A 220 -8.92 11.30 1.70
CA ALA A 220 -9.15 10.16 0.81
C ALA A 220 -8.97 10.55 -0.67
N ARG A 221 -9.49 11.72 -1.07
CA ARG A 221 -9.31 12.24 -2.44
C ARG A 221 -7.84 12.53 -2.76
N VAL A 222 -7.07 13.07 -1.82
CA VAL A 222 -5.63 13.31 -1.99
C VAL A 222 -4.90 11.98 -2.15
N MET A 223 -5.19 11.00 -1.30
CA MET A 223 -4.57 9.68 -1.36
C MET A 223 -4.77 9.01 -2.72
N VAL A 224 -5.98 9.04 -3.29
CA VAL A 224 -6.22 8.47 -4.64
C VAL A 224 -5.43 9.19 -5.73
N ARG A 225 -5.23 10.51 -5.63
CA ARG A 225 -4.37 11.24 -6.59
C ARG A 225 -2.90 10.81 -6.45
N ILE A 226 -2.42 10.68 -5.23
CA ILE A 226 -1.06 10.18 -4.96
C ILE A 226 -0.89 8.77 -5.51
N THR A 227 -1.86 7.88 -5.26
CA THR A 227 -1.88 6.53 -5.85
C THR A 227 -1.79 6.59 -7.37
N PHE A 228 -2.60 7.44 -8.03
CA PHE A 228 -2.56 7.58 -9.49
C PHE A 228 -1.18 8.01 -10.00
N THR A 229 -0.51 8.94 -9.33
CA THR A 229 0.86 9.35 -9.70
C THR A 229 1.84 8.18 -9.59
N PHE A 230 1.78 7.41 -8.51
CA PHE A 230 2.66 6.24 -8.33
C PHE A 230 2.42 5.13 -9.35
N ILE A 231 1.22 5.02 -9.90
CA ILE A 231 0.90 4.03 -10.95
C ILE A 231 1.71 4.27 -12.22
N VAL A 232 2.10 5.52 -12.50
CA VAL A 232 2.95 5.85 -13.65
C VAL A 232 4.42 5.77 -13.27
N ILE A 233 4.80 6.32 -12.12
CA ILE A 233 6.21 6.43 -11.71
C ILE A 233 6.84 5.08 -11.40
N ILE A 234 6.16 4.21 -10.64
CA ILE A 234 6.77 2.94 -10.18
C ILE A 234 7.10 2.02 -11.36
N PRO A 235 6.19 1.73 -12.30
CA PRO A 235 6.52 0.89 -13.45
C PRO A 235 7.65 1.50 -14.30
N LEU A 236 7.63 2.81 -14.55
CA LEU A 236 8.71 3.48 -15.29
C LEU A 236 10.07 3.33 -14.59
N MET A 237 10.10 3.56 -13.28
CA MET A 237 11.31 3.42 -12.46
C MET A 237 11.85 1.98 -12.51
N LEU A 238 10.98 0.98 -12.34
CA LEU A 238 11.40 -0.42 -12.33
C LEU A 238 11.83 -0.89 -13.72
N PHE A 239 11.16 -0.45 -14.78
CA PHE A 239 11.56 -0.74 -16.16
C PHE A 239 12.93 -0.15 -16.48
N SER A 240 13.15 1.11 -16.09
CA SER A 240 14.47 1.75 -16.20
C SER A 240 15.54 1.00 -15.42
N ALA A 241 15.25 0.58 -14.18
CA ALA A 241 16.16 -0.18 -13.35
C ALA A 241 16.53 -1.56 -13.94
N ALA A 242 15.60 -2.23 -14.62
CA ALA A 242 15.87 -3.51 -15.28
C ALA A 242 16.83 -3.37 -16.47
N LEU A 243 16.80 -2.25 -17.19
CA LEU A 243 17.63 -2.01 -18.38
C LEU A 243 18.97 -1.33 -18.07
N THR A 244 19.01 -0.47 -17.06
CA THR A 244 20.19 0.35 -16.75
C THR A 244 20.88 -0.03 -15.45
N GLY A 245 20.14 -0.68 -14.54
CA GLY A 245 20.64 -1.06 -13.23
C GLY A 245 21.33 -2.43 -13.23
N PRO A 246 21.99 -2.77 -12.12
CA PRO A 246 22.65 -4.05 -11.96
C PRO A 246 21.65 -5.11 -11.49
N VAL A 247 20.62 -5.35 -12.31
CA VAL A 247 19.51 -6.28 -12.07
C VAL A 247 19.70 -7.53 -12.92
N PRO A 248 20.12 -8.66 -12.31
CA PRO A 248 20.33 -9.92 -13.01
C PRO A 248 19.08 -10.47 -13.68
N VAL A 249 19.27 -11.27 -14.73
CA VAL A 249 18.22 -11.99 -15.46
C VAL A 249 17.33 -12.77 -14.47
N ALA A 250 17.92 -13.48 -13.51
CA ALA A 250 17.15 -14.21 -12.50
C ALA A 250 16.18 -13.32 -11.69
N ILE A 251 16.57 -12.08 -11.39
CA ILE A 251 15.70 -11.13 -10.68
C ILE A 251 14.57 -10.65 -11.59
N VAL A 252 14.82 -10.43 -12.89
CA VAL A 252 13.79 -10.06 -13.87
C VAL A 252 12.79 -11.22 -14.06
N MET A 253 13.26 -12.47 -14.10
CA MET A 253 12.42 -13.66 -14.13
C MET A 253 11.52 -13.76 -12.90
N TYR A 254 12.13 -13.61 -11.71
CA TYR A 254 11.37 -13.51 -10.47
C TYR A 254 10.34 -12.39 -10.54
N TRP A 255 10.70 -11.23 -11.09
CA TRP A 255 9.79 -10.09 -11.17
C TRP A 255 8.57 -10.39 -12.06
N VAL A 256 8.73 -11.09 -13.18
CA VAL A 256 7.62 -11.60 -14.00
C VAL A 256 6.76 -12.58 -13.19
N ALA A 257 7.37 -13.65 -12.64
CA ALA A 257 6.70 -14.68 -11.86
C ALA A 257 5.86 -14.08 -10.72
N ASN A 258 6.48 -13.15 -10.01
CA ASN A 258 5.93 -12.43 -8.88
C ASN A 258 4.70 -11.61 -9.26
N ASN A 259 4.78 -10.82 -10.33
CA ASN A 259 3.65 -9.99 -10.74
C ASN A 259 2.51 -10.82 -11.36
N LEU A 260 2.84 -11.88 -12.09
CA LEU A 260 1.87 -12.83 -12.61
C LEU A 260 1.08 -13.48 -11.46
N TRP A 261 1.78 -14.04 -10.46
CA TRP A 261 1.13 -14.62 -9.30
C TRP A 261 0.29 -13.58 -8.54
N THR A 262 0.82 -12.37 -8.37
CA THR A 262 0.09 -11.27 -7.71
C THR A 262 -1.18 -10.92 -8.47
N ALA A 263 -1.15 -10.91 -9.80
CA ALA A 263 -2.30 -10.66 -10.65
C ALA A 263 -3.36 -11.75 -10.47
N THR A 264 -2.95 -13.02 -10.54
CA THR A 264 -3.83 -14.17 -10.32
C THR A 264 -4.46 -14.12 -8.93
N GLN A 265 -3.66 -13.97 -7.87
CA GLN A 265 -4.13 -13.89 -6.50
C GLN A 265 -5.10 -12.72 -6.30
N ASN A 266 -4.76 -11.53 -6.79
CA ASN A 266 -5.63 -10.35 -6.66
C ASN A 266 -6.95 -10.52 -7.42
N LEU A 267 -6.92 -11.13 -8.60
CA LEU A 267 -8.12 -11.42 -9.38
C LEU A 267 -9.02 -12.42 -8.65
N LEU A 268 -8.45 -13.53 -8.16
CA LEU A 268 -9.18 -14.54 -7.41
C LEU A 268 -9.81 -13.97 -6.14
N ILE A 269 -9.05 -13.20 -5.35
CA ILE A 269 -9.58 -12.58 -4.13
C ILE A 269 -10.64 -11.52 -4.49
N HIS A 270 -10.46 -10.77 -5.58
CA HIS A 270 -11.46 -9.80 -6.01
C HIS A 270 -12.79 -10.48 -6.38
N ILE A 271 -12.74 -11.55 -7.18
CA ILE A 271 -13.91 -12.37 -7.54
C ILE A 271 -14.56 -12.96 -6.28
N TYR A 272 -13.76 -13.52 -5.37
CA TYR A 272 -14.23 -14.09 -4.12
C TYR A 272 -14.97 -13.05 -3.25
N ILE A 273 -14.40 -11.86 -3.05
CA ILE A 273 -15.03 -10.79 -2.27
C ILE A 273 -16.27 -10.23 -2.97
N ALA A 274 -16.26 -10.14 -4.30
CA ALA A 274 -17.42 -9.70 -5.06
C ALA A 274 -18.62 -10.64 -4.87
N ARG A 275 -18.37 -11.95 -4.78
CA ARG A 275 -19.40 -12.98 -4.56
C ARG A 275 -19.84 -13.09 -3.10
N THR A 276 -18.90 -13.08 -2.15
CA THR A 276 -19.19 -13.32 -0.72
C THR A 276 -19.70 -12.10 0.03
N MET A 277 -19.28 -10.90 -0.39
CA MET A 277 -19.66 -9.64 0.26
C MET A 277 -19.98 -8.60 -0.82
N PRO A 278 -21.05 -8.73 -1.61
CA PRO A 278 -21.40 -7.72 -2.62
C PRO A 278 -21.68 -6.35 -1.98
N LEU A 279 -21.35 -5.26 -2.68
CA LEU A 279 -21.77 -3.93 -2.24
C LEU A 279 -23.27 -3.75 -2.55
N PRO A 280 -24.09 -3.33 -1.58
CA PRO A 280 -25.48 -2.93 -1.84
C PRO A 280 -25.54 -1.88 -2.96
N GLU A 281 -26.57 -1.96 -3.81
CA GLU A 281 -26.75 -1.01 -4.92
C GLU A 281 -26.84 0.43 -4.41
N GLU A 282 -27.57 0.67 -3.31
CA GLU A 282 -27.67 1.98 -2.67
C GLU A 282 -26.30 2.57 -2.30
N THR A 283 -25.41 1.74 -1.76
CA THR A 283 -24.05 2.17 -1.41
C THR A 283 -23.25 2.53 -2.65
N ARG A 284 -23.40 1.76 -3.74
CA ARG A 284 -22.73 2.05 -5.02
C ARG A 284 -23.23 3.35 -5.63
N GLU A 285 -24.54 3.56 -5.66
CA GLU A 285 -25.14 4.79 -6.18
C GLU A 285 -24.76 6.01 -5.33
N HIS A 286 -24.73 5.88 -4.00
CA HIS A 286 -24.27 6.96 -3.13
C HIS A 286 -22.81 7.37 -3.42
N ILE A 287 -21.91 6.41 -3.59
CA ILE A 287 -20.50 6.68 -3.93
C ILE A 287 -20.38 7.34 -5.30
N LYS A 288 -21.15 6.88 -6.30
CA LYS A 288 -21.19 7.47 -7.64
C LYS A 288 -21.73 8.90 -7.61
N ALA A 289 -22.86 9.13 -6.96
CA ALA A 289 -23.47 10.44 -6.80
C ALA A 289 -22.51 11.42 -6.12
N ARG A 290 -21.82 10.98 -5.04
CA ARG A 290 -20.86 11.83 -4.35
C ARG A 290 -19.62 12.14 -5.18
N ARG A 291 -19.14 11.18 -5.97
CA ARG A 291 -18.07 11.42 -6.95
C ARG A 291 -18.48 12.46 -7.99
N GLN A 292 -19.71 12.40 -8.48
CA GLN A 292 -20.25 13.37 -9.45
C GLN A 292 -20.37 14.77 -8.83
N HIS A 293 -20.91 14.86 -7.61
CA HIS A 293 -20.97 16.12 -6.85
C HIS A 293 -19.60 16.78 -6.72
N VAL A 294 -18.59 16.04 -6.27
CA VAL A 294 -17.21 16.57 -6.14
C VAL A 294 -16.66 17.04 -7.49
N ARG A 295 -16.98 16.33 -8.59
CA ARG A 295 -16.58 16.73 -9.94
C ARG A 295 -17.29 18.02 -10.38
N GLN A 296 -18.58 18.16 -10.09
CA GLN A 296 -19.36 19.36 -10.37
C GLN A 296 -18.82 20.56 -9.59
N GLU A 297 -18.57 20.43 -8.29
CA GLU A 297 -17.93 21.47 -7.47
C GLU A 297 -16.58 21.91 -8.05
N HIS A 298 -15.74 20.96 -8.49
CA HIS A 298 -14.46 21.29 -9.13
C HIS A 298 -14.63 22.00 -10.48
N ARG A 299 -15.68 21.68 -11.24
CA ARG A 299 -16.00 22.34 -12.52
C ARG A 299 -16.49 23.76 -12.27
N GLU A 300 -17.39 23.96 -11.32
CA GLU A 300 -17.89 25.28 -10.92
C GLU A 300 -16.78 26.16 -10.37
N HIS A 301 -15.93 25.62 -9.49
CA HIS A 301 -14.76 26.33 -8.99
C HIS A 301 -13.82 26.76 -10.13
N ARG A 302 -13.60 25.90 -11.13
CA ARG A 302 -12.82 26.25 -12.33
C ARG A 302 -13.53 27.29 -13.21
N ARG A 303 -14.85 27.19 -13.40
CA ARG A 303 -15.66 28.17 -14.13
C ARG A 303 -15.59 29.54 -13.46
N PHE A 304 -15.77 29.60 -12.14
CA PHE A 304 -15.63 30.82 -11.34
C PHE A 304 -14.22 31.45 -11.51
N LYS A 305 -13.15 30.65 -11.39
CA LYS A 305 -11.78 31.14 -11.62
C LYS A 305 -11.55 31.66 -13.04
N ARG A 306 -12.20 31.08 -14.05
CA ARG A 306 -12.13 31.57 -15.44
C ARG A 306 -12.93 32.86 -15.62
N TRP A 307 -14.15 32.92 -15.07
CA TRP A 307 -14.98 34.13 -15.06
C TRP A 307 -14.26 35.29 -14.39
N ALA A 308 -13.71 35.09 -13.18
CA ALA A 308 -13.01 36.14 -12.44
C ALA A 308 -11.80 36.67 -13.22
N ARG A 309 -11.04 35.78 -13.89
CA ARG A 309 -9.94 36.17 -14.79
C ARG A 309 -10.44 37.00 -15.98
N ARG A 310 -11.49 36.55 -16.67
CA ARG A 310 -12.10 37.27 -17.81
C ARG A 310 -12.60 38.65 -17.41
N GLN A 311 -13.29 38.76 -16.28
CA GLN A 311 -13.79 40.05 -15.77
C GLN A 311 -12.63 40.99 -15.39
N ARG A 312 -11.55 40.48 -14.79
CA ARG A 312 -10.34 41.28 -14.54
C ARG A 312 -9.73 41.81 -15.84
N VAL A 313 -9.61 40.97 -16.88
CA VAL A 313 -9.11 41.41 -18.19
C VAL A 313 -10.05 42.44 -18.83
N LYS A 314 -11.37 42.21 -18.82
CA LYS A 314 -12.35 43.20 -19.31
C LYS A 314 -12.23 44.54 -18.60
N SER A 315 -11.98 44.54 -17.29
CA SER A 315 -11.76 45.77 -16.53
C SER A 315 -10.46 46.50 -16.90
N TRP A 316 -9.51 45.87 -17.60
CA TRP A 316 -8.33 46.57 -18.08
C TRP A 316 -8.57 47.27 -19.42
N ILE A 317 -9.53 46.76 -20.20
CA ILE A 317 -9.79 47.21 -21.58
C ILE A 317 -10.95 48.22 -21.63
N LEU A 318 -12.00 48.04 -20.82
CA LEU A 318 -13.22 48.85 -20.86
C LEU A 318 -13.15 50.06 -19.89
N LEU A 319 -12.55 51.16 -20.34
CA LEU A 319 -12.72 52.49 -19.74
C LEU A 319 -14.05 53.10 -20.27
N PRO A 320 -14.96 53.65 -19.43
CA PRO A 320 -14.86 53.99 -18.01
C PRO A 320 -15.39 52.93 -17.01
N GLN A 321 -16.04 51.86 -17.48
CA GLN A 321 -16.76 50.87 -16.65
C GLN A 321 -15.87 49.97 -15.76
N HIS A 322 -14.54 50.06 -15.89
CA HIS A 322 -13.58 49.24 -15.16
C HIS A 322 -13.78 49.17 -13.63
N ARG A 323 -14.11 50.30 -12.97
CA ARG A 323 -14.33 50.36 -11.51
C ARG A 323 -15.47 49.43 -11.08
N GLN A 324 -16.58 49.46 -11.81
CA GLN A 324 -17.76 48.64 -11.51
C GLN A 324 -17.46 47.14 -11.70
N ILE A 325 -16.74 46.78 -12.77
CA ILE A 325 -16.37 45.38 -13.03
C ILE A 325 -15.43 44.85 -11.93
N ARG A 326 -14.43 45.63 -11.51
CA ARG A 326 -13.53 45.25 -10.40
C ARG A 326 -14.28 45.12 -9.08
N ALA A 327 -15.18 46.06 -8.78
CA ALA A 327 -16.02 46.02 -7.58
C ALA A 327 -16.85 44.72 -7.52
N LYS A 328 -17.51 44.33 -8.62
CA LYS A 328 -18.28 43.08 -8.72
C LYS A 328 -17.42 41.83 -8.48
N VAL A 329 -16.24 41.75 -9.08
CA VAL A 329 -15.32 40.61 -8.89
C VAL A 329 -14.82 40.52 -7.45
N ASN A 330 -14.45 41.66 -6.85
CA ASN A 330 -13.96 41.71 -5.48
C ASN A 330 -15.06 41.37 -4.47
N ALA A 331 -16.28 41.86 -4.67
CA ALA A 331 -17.43 41.52 -3.84
C ALA A 331 -17.71 40.00 -3.85
N ALA A 332 -17.77 39.38 -5.03
CA ALA A 332 -17.98 37.92 -5.15
C ALA A 332 -16.85 37.09 -4.50
N LEU A 333 -15.60 37.57 -4.54
CA LEU A 333 -14.49 36.93 -3.84
C LEU A 333 -14.56 37.13 -2.32
N ALA A 334 -14.99 38.31 -1.88
CA ALA A 334 -15.14 38.65 -0.47
C ALA A 334 -16.23 37.79 0.17
N GLU A 335 -17.41 37.70 -0.43
CA GLU A 335 -18.54 36.88 0.05
C GLU A 335 -18.15 35.40 0.20
N LYS A 336 -17.44 34.85 -0.79
CA LYS A 336 -16.95 33.46 -0.73
C LYS A 336 -15.87 33.26 0.34
N LYS A 337 -15.03 34.27 0.57
CA LYS A 337 -13.99 34.23 1.61
C LYS A 337 -14.61 34.33 2.99
N GLU A 338 -15.64 35.17 3.14
CA GLU A 338 -16.34 35.41 4.40
C GLU A 338 -17.15 34.19 4.83
N SER A 339 -18.00 33.64 3.96
CA SER A 339 -18.74 32.39 4.24
C SER A 339 -17.82 31.22 4.61
N ALA A 340 -16.69 31.07 3.91
CA ALA A 340 -15.68 30.07 4.24
C ALA A 340 -14.96 30.35 5.57
N ALA A 341 -14.75 31.63 5.92
CA ALA A 341 -14.14 32.04 7.18
C ALA A 341 -15.09 31.78 8.37
N GLN A 342 -16.37 32.11 8.22
CA GLN A 342 -17.42 31.86 9.22
C GLN A 342 -17.54 30.36 9.50
N ALA A 343 -17.75 29.53 8.48
CA ALA A 343 -17.83 28.07 8.64
C ALA A 343 -16.55 27.47 9.28
N LYS A 344 -15.36 28.01 8.94
CA LYS A 344 -14.09 27.59 9.55
C LYS A 344 -13.99 28.02 11.01
N ALA A 345 -14.47 29.21 11.35
CA ALA A 345 -14.47 29.72 12.73
C ALA A 345 -15.38 28.87 13.63
N GLU A 346 -16.61 28.60 13.19
CA GLU A 346 -17.56 27.73 13.90
C GLU A 346 -16.99 26.32 14.13
N ALA A 347 -16.48 25.68 13.07
CA ALA A 347 -15.86 24.37 13.17
C ALA A 347 -14.65 24.35 14.11
N LYS A 348 -13.86 25.44 14.13
CA LYS A 348 -12.71 25.58 15.03
C LYS A 348 -13.16 25.73 16.48
N GLN A 349 -14.19 26.52 16.76
CA GLN A 349 -14.73 26.69 18.10
C GLN A 349 -15.27 25.37 18.65
N LEU A 350 -16.09 24.66 17.87
CA LEU A 350 -16.64 23.36 18.23
C LEU A 350 -15.53 22.33 18.50
N LYS A 351 -14.50 22.27 17.64
CA LYS A 351 -13.34 21.38 17.83
C LYS A 351 -12.56 21.74 19.10
N LYS A 352 -12.40 23.03 19.41
CA LYS A 352 -11.73 23.50 20.63
C LYS A 352 -12.51 23.07 21.87
N ALA A 353 -13.83 23.24 21.86
CA ALA A 353 -14.72 22.80 22.94
C ALA A 353 -14.59 21.28 23.17
N LYS A 354 -14.78 20.45 22.12
CA LYS A 354 -14.62 18.99 22.21
C LYS A 354 -13.23 18.56 22.73
N SER A 355 -12.18 19.23 22.27
CA SER A 355 -10.80 18.95 22.71
C SER A 355 -10.58 19.29 24.18
N ALA A 356 -11.14 20.42 24.66
CA ALA A 356 -11.08 20.79 26.06
C ALA A 356 -11.77 19.74 26.94
N THR A 357 -12.99 19.33 26.59
CA THR A 357 -13.73 18.29 27.31
C THR A 357 -12.98 16.95 27.30
N ARG A 358 -12.42 16.53 26.15
CA ARG A 358 -11.61 15.29 26.06
C ARG A 358 -10.37 15.33 26.95
N LYS A 359 -9.68 16.47 27.02
CA LYS A 359 -8.53 16.64 27.92
C LYS A 359 -8.94 16.53 29.38
N GLN A 360 -10.09 17.10 29.75
CA GLN A 360 -10.63 16.98 31.10
C GLN A 360 -10.94 15.52 31.44
N MET A 361 -11.65 14.81 30.56
CA MET A 361 -11.92 13.37 30.73
C MET A 361 -10.66 12.54 30.88
N GLN A 362 -9.62 12.85 30.10
CA GLN A 362 -8.34 12.13 30.16
C GLN A 362 -7.65 12.36 31.52
N LYS A 363 -7.65 13.59 32.04
CA LYS A 363 -7.10 13.91 33.36
C LYS A 363 -7.85 13.17 34.47
N GLU A 364 -9.18 13.18 34.42
CA GLU A 364 -10.02 12.46 35.39
C GLU A 364 -9.77 10.95 35.35
N ARG A 365 -9.70 10.34 34.15
CA ARG A 365 -9.33 8.92 34.00
C ARG A 365 -7.94 8.61 34.57
N GLN A 366 -6.96 9.48 34.34
CA GLN A 366 -5.61 9.31 34.87
C GLN A 366 -5.61 9.40 36.41
N ALA A 367 -6.32 10.37 36.98
CA ALA A 367 -6.45 10.52 38.43
C ALA A 367 -7.13 9.28 39.06
N LEU A 368 -8.21 8.79 38.45
CA LEU A 368 -8.91 7.57 38.89
C LEU A 368 -7.98 6.35 38.83
N MET A 369 -7.22 6.16 37.75
CA MET A 369 -6.25 5.05 37.66
C MET A 369 -5.17 5.12 38.74
N VAL A 370 -4.70 6.32 39.09
CA VAL A 370 -3.73 6.51 40.19
C VAL A 370 -4.36 6.16 41.53
N GLN A 371 -5.60 6.60 41.79
CA GLN A 371 -6.32 6.25 43.02
C GLN A 371 -6.55 4.74 43.13
N GLN A 372 -7.02 4.08 42.07
CA GLN A 372 -7.20 2.62 42.05
C GLN A 372 -5.89 1.86 42.26
N ARG A 373 -4.77 2.35 41.71
CA ARG A 373 -3.44 1.76 41.96
C ARG A 373 -3.01 1.92 43.41
N LYS A 374 -3.29 3.07 44.05
CA LYS A 374 -3.01 3.30 45.47
C LYS A 374 -3.86 2.38 46.36
N GLN A 375 -5.16 2.26 46.06
CA GLN A 375 -6.07 1.35 46.76
C GLN A 375 -5.60 -0.10 46.66
N ARG A 376 -5.32 -0.60 45.44
CA ARG A 376 -4.79 -1.97 45.25
C ARG A 376 -3.47 -2.22 45.97
N LYS A 377 -2.61 -1.20 46.11
CA LYS A 377 -1.37 -1.30 46.88
C LYS A 377 -1.65 -1.38 48.38
N ALA A 378 -2.55 -0.55 48.89
CA ALA A 378 -2.97 -0.56 50.30
C ALA A 378 -3.66 -1.89 50.67
N GLU A 379 -4.54 -2.41 49.82
CA GLU A 379 -5.18 -3.72 49.99
C GLU A 379 -4.15 -4.86 50.05
N LYS A 380 -3.17 -4.85 49.14
CA LYS A 380 -2.08 -5.84 49.17
C LYS A 380 -1.18 -5.73 50.40
N GLN A 381 -0.97 -4.52 50.92
CA GLN A 381 -0.20 -4.31 52.14
C GLN A 381 -0.98 -4.84 53.35
N ALA A 382 -2.25 -4.45 53.49
CA ALA A 382 -3.11 -4.95 54.56
C ALA A 382 -3.26 -6.48 54.56
N GLN A 383 -3.31 -7.11 53.39
CA GLN A 383 -3.31 -8.58 53.27
C GLN A 383 -1.98 -9.22 53.70
N ARG A 384 -0.84 -8.56 53.48
CA ARG A 384 0.46 -9.03 53.98
C ARG A 384 0.53 -8.91 55.50
N ASP A 385 0.11 -7.77 56.03
CA ASP A 385 0.10 -7.49 57.47
C ASP A 385 -0.87 -8.40 58.26
N GLN A 386 -1.81 -9.08 57.59
CA GLN A 386 -2.71 -10.09 58.18
C GLN A 386 -2.18 -11.53 58.10
N MET A 387 -1.15 -11.78 57.29
CA MET A 387 -0.51 -13.09 57.14
C MET A 387 0.79 -13.23 57.95
N GLU A 388 1.31 -12.12 58.46
CA GLU A 388 2.34 -12.04 59.52
C GLU A 388 1.66 -12.01 60.89
#